data_AF-A0A7G9R3J3-F1
#
_entry.id   AF-A0A7G9R3J3-F1
#
_cell.length_a   1.000
_cell.length_b   1.000
_cell.length_c   1.000
_cell.angle_alpha   90.00
_cell.angle_beta   90.00
_cell.angle_gamma   90.00
#
_symmetry.space_group_name_H-M   'P 1'
#
loop_
_entity.id
_entity.type
_entity.pdbx_description
1 polymer ?
#
loop_
_entity_poly.entity_id
_entity_poly.type
_entity_poly.pdbx_seq_one_letter_code
_entity_poly.pdbx_strand_id
1 'polypeptide(L)'
;MRAEGISGNAVPETRGVPLPREPRGGTHMLERGRRDPLATSPFAGQQRPEFTPAQLAKAGYSTGRATPARKTRTVERHKKATPRRTASRPRTATPKPAPKPTPKSAPRPARTPKPRPRRFDHQAAVREYLAGETASQVGQRHGVTVRSVLNALHAAGHQTRPPGPRPYKPRGPRATTPVDEIVRLYTVEHLSPPEIARRVGASPKAVRENLDRAGVQRTDARATHSGGRNGHPEELLREAGRLYATGLTRSEVAARLGIGVKAVDKGIRLAHIQPRPGAHIPSGRPGRDGARGLKDLMAEHHVTAAEVRAYALGAGLDCPLVGIPPARLVRSYLAAAGVETPTEAKR
;
A
#
# COMPACT_ATOMS: atom_id res chain seq x y z
N MET A 1 -11.31 26.41 52.01
CA MET A 1 -9.99 25.89 51.60
C MET A 1 -9.56 26.64 50.35
N ARG A 2 -8.55 27.51 50.48
CA ARG A 2 -8.07 28.40 49.41
C ARG A 2 -7.05 27.65 48.54
N ALA A 3 -7.17 27.78 47.22
CA ALA A 3 -6.23 27.21 46.27
C ALA A 3 -5.07 28.21 46.07
N GLU A 4 -3.88 27.83 46.52
CA GLU A 4 -2.65 28.58 46.31
C GLU A 4 -2.08 28.31 44.91
N GLY A 5 -1.70 29.38 44.22
CA GLY A 5 -1.15 29.38 42.88
C GLY A 5 0.31 28.95 42.86
N ILE A 6 0.67 28.16 41.84
CA ILE A 6 2.04 27.74 41.56
C ILE A 6 2.75 28.90 40.84
N SER A 7 3.65 29.57 41.55
CA SER A 7 4.55 30.61 41.02
C SER A 7 5.58 30.00 40.06
N GLY A 8 5.77 30.65 38.91
CA GLY A 8 6.74 30.26 37.89
C GLY A 8 8.20 30.44 38.34
N ASN A 9 9.02 29.45 38.01
CA ASN A 9 10.47 29.54 38.15
C ASN A 9 11.05 30.43 37.04
N ALA A 10 11.64 31.55 37.46
CA ALA A 10 12.45 32.43 36.64
C ALA A 10 13.71 31.69 36.15
N VAL A 11 13.96 31.73 34.84
CA VAL A 11 15.23 31.29 34.24
C VAL A 11 16.21 32.45 34.39
N PRO A 12 17.40 32.26 34.98
CA PRO A 12 18.36 33.35 35.13
C PRO A 12 18.91 33.78 33.77
N GLU A 13 18.95 35.09 33.56
CA GLU A 13 19.58 35.76 32.44
C GLU A 13 21.08 35.41 32.38
N THR A 14 21.47 34.62 31.38
CA THR A 14 22.88 34.49 31.01
C THR A 14 23.32 35.75 30.26
N ARG A 15 23.85 36.71 31.02
CA ARG A 15 24.62 37.85 30.51
C ARG A 15 25.83 37.38 29.71
N GLY A 16 26.08 38.12 28.63
CA GLY A 16 26.97 37.77 27.52
C GLY A 16 28.41 37.44 27.89
N VAL A 17 28.88 36.34 27.32
CA VAL A 17 30.30 36.08 27.11
C VAL A 17 30.62 36.49 25.67
N PRO A 18 31.44 37.54 25.43
CA PRO A 18 31.86 37.89 24.09
C PRO A 18 32.80 36.82 23.55
N LEU A 19 32.43 36.18 22.45
CA LEU A 19 33.30 35.25 21.74
C LEU A 19 34.43 36.03 21.03
N PRO A 20 35.69 35.59 21.12
CA PRO A 20 36.81 36.23 20.44
C PRO A 20 36.67 36.13 18.92
N ARG A 21 36.74 37.29 18.25
CA ARG A 21 36.85 37.39 16.80
C ARG A 21 38.33 37.33 16.41
N GLU A 22 38.82 36.15 16.07
CA GLU A 22 40.07 36.05 15.32
C GLU A 22 39.81 36.10 13.80
N PRO A 23 40.59 36.88 13.03
CA PRO A 23 40.52 36.88 11.58
C PRO A 23 41.19 35.61 11.04
N ARG A 24 40.39 34.62 10.60
CA ARG A 24 40.89 33.47 9.84
C ARG A 24 41.25 33.89 8.41
N GLY A 25 42.40 34.53 8.26
CA GLY A 25 43.13 34.62 7.01
C GLY A 25 43.94 33.35 6.79
N GLY A 26 43.28 32.30 6.28
CA GLY A 26 43.92 31.02 5.98
C GLY A 26 43.27 30.38 4.77
N THR A 27 43.88 30.55 3.62
CA THR A 27 43.52 29.91 2.36
C THR A 27 43.72 28.40 2.50
N HIS A 28 42.70 27.67 2.98
CA HIS A 28 42.73 26.22 2.98
C HIS A 28 42.55 25.72 1.55
N MET A 29 43.66 25.52 0.84
CA MET A 29 43.71 24.61 -0.30
C MET A 29 43.39 23.19 0.20
N LEU A 30 42.12 22.79 0.03
CA LEU A 30 41.72 21.40 0.21
C LEU A 30 42.18 20.61 -1.02
N GLU A 31 43.44 20.15 -0.99
CA GLU A 31 43.84 19.02 -1.82
C GLU A 31 42.92 17.85 -1.53
N ARG A 32 42.09 17.48 -2.51
CA ARG A 32 41.26 16.29 -2.46
C ARG A 32 42.13 15.06 -2.73
N GLY A 33 43.06 14.77 -1.82
CA GLY A 33 43.63 13.44 -1.71
C GLY A 33 42.48 12.49 -1.38
N ARG A 34 42.24 11.47 -2.23
CA ARG A 34 41.34 10.36 -1.91
C ARG A 34 41.84 9.75 -0.60
N ARG A 35 41.18 10.06 0.52
CA ARG A 35 41.47 9.38 1.79
C ARG A 35 41.26 7.90 1.57
N ASP A 36 42.33 7.13 1.75
CA ASP A 36 42.27 5.68 1.72
C ASP A 36 41.23 5.23 2.76
N PRO A 37 40.12 4.58 2.36
CA PRO A 37 39.09 4.15 3.30
C PRO A 37 39.64 3.19 4.36
N LEU A 38 40.83 2.61 4.15
CA LEU A 38 41.50 1.77 5.13
C LEU A 38 42.16 2.57 6.27
N ALA A 39 42.45 3.87 6.09
CA ALA A 39 43.12 4.69 7.11
C ALA A 39 42.23 5.07 8.31
N THR A 40 40.91 4.95 8.17
CA THR A 40 39.94 5.17 9.27
C THR A 40 39.32 3.88 9.80
N SER A 41 39.81 2.74 9.32
CA SER A 41 39.42 1.45 9.89
C SER A 41 39.96 1.33 11.32
N PRO A 42 39.18 0.82 12.29
CA PRO A 42 39.70 0.52 13.63
C PRO A 42 40.82 -0.55 13.63
N PHE A 43 41.06 -1.19 12.48
CA PHE A 43 42.13 -2.15 12.25
C PHE A 43 43.35 -1.54 11.52
N ALA A 44 43.38 -0.22 11.29
CA ALA A 44 44.50 0.46 10.67
C ALA A 44 45.74 0.36 11.59
N GLY A 45 46.83 -0.22 11.08
CA GLY A 45 48.08 -0.39 11.84
C GLY A 45 48.14 -1.64 12.74
N GLN A 46 47.06 -2.41 12.85
CA GLN A 46 47.12 -3.71 13.55
C GLN A 46 47.60 -4.79 12.58
N GLN A 47 48.56 -5.61 13.02
CA GLN A 47 48.95 -6.81 12.26
C GLN A 47 47.72 -7.68 12.10
N ARG A 48 47.36 -7.99 10.84
CA ARG A 48 46.24 -8.88 10.57
C ARG A 48 46.59 -10.25 11.16
N PRO A 49 45.72 -10.85 11.98
CA PRO A 49 45.96 -12.21 12.45
C PRO A 49 46.05 -13.12 11.22
N GLU A 50 47.21 -13.74 11.03
CA GLU A 50 47.38 -14.75 9.99
C GLU A 50 46.59 -15.99 10.41
N PHE A 51 45.45 -16.19 9.76
CA PHE A 51 44.67 -17.40 9.97
C PHE A 51 45.34 -18.55 9.24
N THR A 52 45.69 -19.60 10.00
CA THR A 52 46.21 -20.82 9.41
C THR A 52 45.14 -21.46 8.50
N PRO A 53 45.53 -22.20 7.45
CA PRO A 53 44.59 -22.89 6.56
C PRO A 53 43.59 -23.78 7.30
N ALA A 54 43.99 -24.37 8.43
CA ALA A 54 43.12 -25.18 9.29
C ALA A 54 42.03 -24.34 9.99
N GLN A 55 42.36 -23.13 10.46
CA GLN A 55 41.38 -22.20 11.05
C GLN A 55 40.37 -21.71 10.02
N LEU A 56 40.82 -21.42 8.80
CA LEU A 56 39.95 -21.05 7.69
C LEU A 56 39.01 -22.19 7.28
N ALA A 57 39.52 -23.43 7.21
CA ALA A 57 38.72 -24.62 6.92
C ALA A 57 37.65 -24.87 8.00
N LYS A 58 38.01 -24.72 9.29
CA LYS A 58 37.06 -24.85 10.41
C LYS A 58 35.96 -23.78 10.38
N ALA A 59 36.27 -22.59 9.88
CA ALA A 59 35.31 -21.51 9.68
C ALA A 59 34.49 -21.63 8.37
N GLY A 60 34.66 -22.71 7.60
CA GLY A 60 33.92 -22.95 6.35
C GLY A 60 34.45 -22.17 5.14
N TYR A 61 35.58 -21.48 5.26
CA TYR A 61 36.25 -20.84 4.13
C TYR A 61 37.10 -21.88 3.41
N SER A 62 36.58 -22.43 2.30
CA SER A 62 37.38 -23.29 1.45
C SER A 62 38.39 -22.45 0.66
N THR A 63 39.67 -22.77 0.76
CA THR A 63 40.77 -22.14 -0.02
C THR A 63 40.78 -22.55 -1.50
N GLY A 64 39.73 -23.23 -1.98
CA GLY A 64 39.59 -23.64 -3.37
C GLY A 64 39.34 -22.44 -4.27
N ARG A 65 40.38 -22.06 -5.03
CA ARG A 65 40.29 -21.18 -6.19
C ARG A 65 39.23 -21.74 -7.14
N ALA A 66 38.04 -21.14 -7.14
CA ALA A 66 36.93 -21.58 -7.99
C ALA A 66 37.28 -21.33 -9.46
N THR A 67 37.79 -22.35 -10.14
CA THR A 67 37.75 -22.42 -11.61
C THR A 67 36.31 -22.74 -12.03
N PRO A 68 35.74 -22.03 -13.02
CA PRO A 68 34.40 -22.33 -13.52
C PRO A 68 34.44 -23.60 -14.39
N ALA A 69 34.43 -24.77 -13.74
CA ALA A 69 34.29 -26.05 -14.43
C ALA A 69 32.82 -26.33 -14.75
N ARG A 70 32.48 -26.17 -16.03
CA ARG A 70 31.22 -26.55 -16.69
C ARG A 70 31.00 -28.07 -16.51
N LYS A 71 30.20 -28.47 -15.53
CA LYS A 71 29.78 -29.86 -15.33
C LYS A 71 28.61 -30.20 -16.24
N THR A 72 28.89 -30.89 -17.35
CA THR A 72 27.91 -31.75 -18.03
C THR A 72 27.58 -32.91 -17.10
N ARG A 73 26.35 -32.94 -16.62
CA ARG A 73 25.87 -33.96 -15.68
C ARG A 73 25.19 -35.07 -16.50
N THR A 74 25.97 -36.08 -16.86
CA THR A 74 25.44 -37.35 -17.37
C THR A 74 24.80 -38.08 -16.20
N VAL A 75 23.47 -38.10 -16.16
CA VAL A 75 22.70 -38.86 -15.17
C VAL A 75 22.38 -40.21 -15.78
N GLU A 76 23.13 -41.22 -15.37
CA GLU A 76 22.82 -42.62 -15.60
C GLU A 76 21.59 -42.97 -14.76
N ARG A 77 20.45 -43.15 -15.42
CA ARG A 77 19.15 -43.40 -14.79
C ARG A 77 18.82 -44.88 -14.98
N HIS A 78 18.98 -45.66 -13.90
CA HIS A 78 18.44 -47.01 -13.81
C HIS A 78 16.93 -47.01 -14.13
N LYS A 79 16.58 -47.69 -15.23
CA LYS A 79 15.20 -47.95 -15.65
C LYS A 79 14.62 -49.07 -14.77
N LYS A 80 13.89 -48.72 -13.71
CA LYS A 80 12.83 -49.60 -13.19
C LYS A 80 11.57 -49.33 -14.01
N ALA A 81 11.07 -50.37 -14.68
CA ALA A 81 9.89 -50.34 -15.51
C ALA A 81 8.63 -50.07 -14.67
N THR A 82 8.08 -48.87 -14.77
CA THR A 82 6.71 -48.56 -14.37
C THR A 82 5.77 -48.75 -15.56
N PRO A 83 4.57 -49.32 -15.37
CA PRO A 83 3.62 -49.57 -16.45
C PRO A 83 3.22 -48.27 -17.14
N ARG A 84 3.13 -48.39 -18.47
CA ARG A 84 2.91 -47.37 -19.47
C ARG A 84 1.60 -46.63 -19.20
N ARG A 85 1.70 -45.49 -18.51
CA ARG A 85 0.59 -44.56 -18.29
C ARG A 85 0.26 -43.91 -19.63
N THR A 86 -0.95 -44.19 -20.11
CA THR A 86 -1.54 -43.68 -21.35
C THR A 86 -1.33 -42.18 -21.49
N ALA A 87 -0.93 -41.76 -22.69
CA ALA A 87 -0.60 -40.39 -23.04
C ALA A 87 -1.74 -39.44 -22.66
N SER A 88 -1.54 -38.68 -21.58
CA SER A 88 -2.39 -37.56 -21.22
C SER A 88 -2.31 -36.51 -22.32
N ARG A 89 -3.45 -36.32 -23.01
CA ARG A 89 -3.70 -35.31 -24.04
C ARG A 89 -3.08 -33.94 -23.65
N PRO A 90 -2.53 -33.19 -24.62
CA PRO A 90 -2.05 -31.84 -24.38
C PRO A 90 -3.20 -30.99 -23.82
N ARG A 91 -3.04 -30.53 -22.58
CA ARG A 91 -3.96 -29.57 -21.97
C ARG A 91 -3.83 -28.27 -22.75
N THR A 92 -4.83 -27.97 -23.56
CA THR A 92 -5.06 -26.64 -24.14
C THR A 92 -4.98 -25.63 -23.02
N ALA A 93 -4.00 -24.73 -23.09
CA ALA A 93 -3.83 -23.64 -22.15
C ALA A 93 -5.06 -22.74 -22.24
N THR A 94 -5.98 -22.88 -21.28
CA THR A 94 -7.10 -21.95 -21.14
C THR A 94 -6.54 -20.54 -20.91
N PRO A 95 -6.92 -19.54 -21.72
CA PRO A 95 -6.44 -18.19 -21.59
C PRO A 95 -6.74 -17.64 -20.20
N LYS A 96 -5.75 -16.99 -19.60
CA LYS A 96 -5.84 -16.32 -18.29
C LYS A 96 -7.06 -15.38 -18.31
N PRO A 97 -8.06 -15.58 -17.44
CA PRO A 97 -9.27 -14.77 -17.46
C PRO A 97 -8.89 -13.29 -17.26
N ALA A 98 -9.39 -12.44 -18.15
CA ALA A 98 -9.17 -11.01 -18.10
C ALA A 98 -9.53 -10.45 -16.71
N PRO A 99 -8.74 -9.52 -16.15
CA PRO A 99 -9.02 -8.96 -14.83
C PRO A 99 -10.41 -8.35 -14.82
N LYS A 100 -11.25 -8.82 -13.90
CA LYS A 100 -12.61 -8.29 -13.72
C LYS A 100 -12.53 -6.78 -13.48
N PRO A 101 -13.31 -5.95 -14.19
CA PRO A 101 -13.32 -4.51 -13.97
C PRO A 101 -13.74 -4.24 -12.54
N THR A 102 -12.84 -3.65 -11.75
CA THR A 102 -13.17 -3.19 -10.40
C THR A 102 -14.24 -2.11 -10.49
N PRO A 103 -15.30 -2.16 -9.66
CA PRO A 103 -16.35 -1.15 -9.67
C PRO A 103 -15.73 0.23 -9.48
N LYS A 104 -15.97 1.13 -10.43
CA LYS A 104 -15.59 2.55 -10.33
C LYS A 104 -16.20 3.09 -9.03
N SER A 105 -15.35 3.42 -8.07
CA SER A 105 -15.71 4.11 -6.85
C SER A 105 -16.63 5.29 -7.20
N ALA A 106 -17.70 5.48 -6.42
CA ALA A 106 -18.60 6.61 -6.59
C ALA A 106 -17.79 7.91 -6.78
N PRO A 107 -18.23 8.83 -7.66
CA PRO A 107 -17.53 10.08 -7.88
C PRO A 107 -17.39 10.77 -6.52
N ARG A 108 -16.14 10.90 -6.08
CA ARG A 108 -15.81 11.59 -4.85
C ARG A 108 -16.40 13.00 -4.98
N PRO A 109 -17.07 13.55 -3.96
CA PRO A 109 -17.61 14.90 -4.03
C PRO A 109 -16.53 15.82 -4.58
N ALA A 110 -16.88 16.61 -5.60
CA ALA A 110 -15.94 17.48 -6.30
C ALA A 110 -15.20 18.30 -5.23
N ARG A 111 -13.90 18.03 -5.08
CA ARG A 111 -13.08 18.80 -4.14
C ARG A 111 -13.19 20.24 -4.60
N THR A 112 -13.68 21.11 -3.73
CA THR A 112 -13.59 22.55 -3.95
C THR A 112 -12.16 22.86 -4.39
N PRO A 113 -11.97 23.54 -5.54
CA PRO A 113 -10.64 23.80 -6.04
C PRO A 113 -9.90 24.57 -4.95
N LYS A 114 -8.80 24.00 -4.45
CA LYS A 114 -7.96 24.72 -3.50
C LYS A 114 -7.56 26.05 -4.16
N PRO A 115 -7.67 27.19 -3.46
CA PRO A 115 -7.27 28.47 -4.01
C PRO A 115 -5.86 28.34 -4.55
N ARG A 116 -5.65 28.80 -5.80
CA ARG A 116 -4.33 28.76 -6.41
C ARG A 116 -3.38 29.54 -5.50
N PRO A 117 -2.23 28.97 -5.10
CA PRO A 117 -1.29 29.68 -4.25
C PRO A 117 -0.90 31.00 -4.92
N ARG A 118 -0.82 32.08 -4.13
CA ARG A 118 -0.37 33.38 -4.63
C ARG A 118 1.00 33.21 -5.29
N ARG A 119 1.19 33.81 -6.46
CA ARG A 119 2.50 33.84 -7.13
C ARG A 119 3.48 34.55 -6.20
N PHE A 120 4.57 33.89 -5.83
CA PHE A 120 5.61 34.47 -4.99
C PHE A 120 6.76 34.97 -5.87
N ASP A 121 7.49 35.99 -5.42
CA ASP A 121 8.60 36.56 -6.17
C ASP A 121 9.83 35.64 -6.09
N HIS A 122 10.08 34.92 -7.19
CA HIS A 122 11.22 34.00 -7.29
C HIS A 122 12.56 34.72 -7.18
N GLN A 123 12.68 35.95 -7.72
CA GLN A 123 13.93 36.70 -7.74
C GLN A 123 14.30 37.20 -6.35
N ALA A 124 13.30 37.70 -5.60
CA ALA A 124 13.50 38.06 -4.20
C ALA A 124 13.96 36.86 -3.35
N ALA A 125 13.31 35.70 -3.51
CA ALA A 125 13.67 34.48 -2.80
C ALA A 125 15.10 34.00 -3.12
N VAL A 126 15.54 34.12 -4.37
CA VAL A 126 16.92 33.79 -4.77
C VAL A 126 17.94 34.75 -4.14
N ARG A 127 17.68 36.07 -4.17
CA ARG A 127 18.57 37.06 -3.54
C ARG A 127 18.75 36.83 -2.05
N GLU A 128 17.67 36.58 -1.32
CA GLU A 128 17.70 36.32 0.13
C GLU A 128 18.48 35.03 0.47
N TYR A 129 18.33 33.99 -0.34
CA TYR A 129 19.11 32.76 -0.17
C TYR A 129 20.61 32.97 -0.40
N LEU A 130 20.98 33.71 -1.44
CA LEU A 130 22.38 34.03 -1.74
C LEU A 130 22.99 34.97 -0.69
N ALA A 131 22.17 35.83 -0.06
CA ALA A 131 22.56 36.65 1.09
C ALA A 131 22.84 35.83 2.37
N GLY A 132 22.60 34.51 2.35
CA GLY A 132 23.00 33.59 3.41
C GLY A 132 21.84 32.95 4.17
N GLU A 133 20.60 33.35 3.90
CA GLU A 133 19.43 32.74 4.54
C GLU A 133 19.21 31.29 4.11
N THR A 134 18.67 30.48 5.02
CA THR A 134 18.31 29.10 4.69
C THR A 134 17.02 29.06 3.87
N ALA A 135 16.87 28.09 2.98
CA ALA A 135 15.64 27.93 2.18
C ALA A 135 14.37 27.78 3.05
N SER A 136 14.50 27.34 4.31
CA SER A 136 13.40 27.31 5.27
C SER A 136 13.00 28.70 5.76
N GLN A 137 13.96 29.58 6.06
CA GLN A 137 13.70 30.95 6.47
C GLN A 137 13.07 31.75 5.32
N VAL A 138 13.63 31.63 4.11
CA VAL A 138 13.06 32.24 2.91
C VAL A 138 11.63 31.73 2.67
N GLY A 139 11.40 30.42 2.78
CA GLY A 139 10.06 29.84 2.64
C GLY A 139 9.06 30.38 3.66
N GLN A 140 9.46 30.49 4.93
CA GLN A 140 8.63 31.05 5.99
C GLN A 140 8.29 32.52 5.74
N ARG A 141 9.27 33.35 5.32
CA ARG A 141 9.06 34.77 5.05
C ARG A 141 8.11 35.01 3.87
N HIS A 142 8.25 34.22 2.81
CA HIS A 142 7.44 34.35 1.58
C HIS A 142 6.13 33.53 1.63
N GLY A 143 5.85 32.80 2.71
CA GLY A 143 4.66 31.97 2.83
C GLY A 143 4.63 30.79 1.85
N VAL A 144 5.80 30.26 1.47
CA VAL A 144 5.95 29.18 0.51
C VAL A 144 6.70 27.99 1.08
N THR A 145 6.49 26.81 0.47
CA THR A 145 7.20 25.61 0.90
C THR A 145 8.69 25.72 0.58
N VAL A 146 9.54 25.07 1.38
CA VAL A 146 10.98 24.95 1.11
C VAL A 146 11.24 24.42 -0.29
N ARG A 147 10.41 23.49 -0.77
CA ARG A 147 10.52 22.92 -2.12
C ARG A 147 10.32 23.97 -3.21
N SER A 148 9.41 24.93 -3.02
CA SER A 148 9.19 26.03 -3.96
C SER A 148 10.43 26.92 -4.08
N VAL A 149 11.08 27.24 -2.96
CA VAL A 149 12.33 28.03 -2.95
C VAL A 149 13.47 27.27 -3.65
N LEU A 150 13.63 25.97 -3.36
CA LEU A 150 14.65 25.14 -4.03
C LEU A 150 14.41 25.05 -5.55
N ASN A 151 13.15 24.96 -5.98
CA ASN A 151 12.82 24.96 -7.40
C ASN A 151 13.13 26.32 -8.06
N ALA A 152 12.87 27.44 -7.38
CA ALA A 152 13.24 28.77 -7.87
C ALA A 152 14.76 28.91 -8.01
N LEU A 153 15.54 28.40 -7.04
CA LEU A 153 17.00 28.36 -7.11
C LEU A 153 17.51 27.53 -8.30
N HIS A 154 16.93 26.34 -8.52
CA HIS A 154 17.30 25.50 -9.67
C HIS A 154 16.94 26.15 -11.00
N ALA A 155 15.77 26.79 -11.09
CA ALA A 155 15.34 27.49 -12.30
C ALA A 155 16.24 28.70 -12.63
N ALA A 156 16.82 29.33 -11.60
CA ALA A 156 17.81 30.39 -11.74
C ALA A 156 19.25 29.88 -11.94
N GLY A 157 19.47 28.55 -12.02
CA GLY A 157 20.80 27.97 -12.26
C GLY A 157 21.72 27.93 -11.04
N HIS A 158 21.22 28.20 -9.83
CA HIS A 158 22.04 28.16 -8.62
C HIS A 158 22.07 26.76 -7.99
N GLN A 159 23.25 26.33 -7.55
CA GLN A 159 23.39 25.09 -6.78
C GLN A 159 22.89 25.30 -5.34
N THR A 160 22.12 24.35 -4.84
CA THR A 160 21.64 24.38 -3.45
C THR A 160 22.77 23.98 -2.50
N ARG A 161 22.92 24.72 -1.39
CA ARG A 161 23.81 24.37 -0.27
C ARG A 161 23.54 22.91 0.15
N PRO A 162 24.59 22.09 0.36
CA PRO A 162 24.40 20.73 0.85
C PRO A 162 23.59 20.75 2.15
N PRO A 163 22.72 19.75 2.37
CA PRO A 163 21.97 19.67 3.61
C PRO A 163 22.98 19.66 4.77
N GLY A 164 22.84 20.60 5.69
CA GLY A 164 23.66 20.62 6.90
C GLY A 164 23.54 19.30 7.67
N PRO A 165 24.50 18.98 8.54
CA PRO A 165 24.39 17.82 9.42
C PRO A 165 23.04 17.92 10.13
N ARG A 166 22.15 16.96 9.83
CA ARG A 166 20.85 16.94 10.51
C ARG A 166 21.16 16.78 11.98
N PRO A 167 20.65 17.66 12.87
CA PRO A 167 20.85 17.47 14.31
C PRO A 167 20.37 16.06 14.60
N TYR A 168 21.30 15.21 15.05
CA TYR A 168 20.97 13.86 15.44
C TYR A 168 20.05 14.00 16.64
N LYS A 169 18.74 13.88 16.41
CA LYS A 169 17.82 13.69 17.51
C LYS A 169 18.16 12.31 18.05
N PRO A 170 18.80 12.18 19.23
CA PRO A 170 18.99 10.87 19.82
C PRO A 170 17.61 10.24 19.86
N ARG A 171 17.50 9.03 19.32
CA ARG A 171 16.31 8.24 19.60
C ARG A 171 16.29 8.17 21.13
N GLY A 172 15.25 8.72 21.74
CA GLY A 172 15.09 8.66 23.20
C GLY A 172 15.33 7.23 23.67
N PRO A 173 15.75 7.03 24.93
CA PRO A 173 16.01 5.69 25.46
C PRO A 173 14.82 4.82 25.09
N ARG A 174 15.10 3.76 24.31
CA ARG A 174 14.04 2.82 23.96
C ARG A 174 13.60 2.26 25.30
N ALA A 175 12.32 2.39 25.64
CA ALA A 175 11.77 1.69 26.79
C ALA A 175 12.16 0.22 26.61
N THR A 176 13.10 -0.25 27.44
CA THR A 176 13.59 -1.62 27.38
C THR A 176 12.52 -2.46 28.04
N THR A 177 11.46 -2.77 27.30
CA THR A 177 10.50 -3.77 27.74
C THR A 177 11.25 -5.10 27.86
N PRO A 178 11.20 -5.77 29.03
CA PRO A 178 11.84 -7.07 29.20
C PRO A 178 11.26 -8.06 28.18
N VAL A 179 12.15 -8.78 27.49
CA VAL A 179 11.75 -9.74 26.43
C VAL A 179 10.85 -10.83 27.01
N ASP A 180 11.10 -11.25 28.25
CA ASP A 180 10.33 -12.29 28.93
C ASP A 180 8.87 -11.89 29.15
N GLU A 181 8.59 -10.61 29.42
CA GLU A 181 7.22 -10.11 29.55
C GLU A 181 6.50 -10.16 28.20
N ILE A 182 7.18 -9.79 27.12
CA ILE A 182 6.63 -9.88 25.75
C ILE A 182 6.31 -11.35 25.40
N VAL A 183 7.21 -12.28 25.75
CA VAL A 183 6.99 -13.72 25.53
C VAL A 183 5.80 -14.21 26.35
N ARG A 184 5.72 -13.89 27.64
CA ARG A 184 4.60 -14.26 28.53
C ARG A 184 3.26 -13.76 28.01
N LEU A 185 3.18 -12.48 27.62
CA LEU A 185 1.95 -11.89 27.06
C LEU A 185 1.50 -12.58 25.77
N TYR A 186 2.45 -13.09 24.98
CA TYR A 186 2.15 -13.79 23.73
C TYR A 186 1.74 -15.26 23.95
N THR A 187 2.49 -16.00 24.77
CA THR A 187 2.31 -17.46 24.91
C THR A 187 1.28 -17.84 25.96
N VAL A 188 1.18 -17.08 27.06
CA VAL A 188 0.28 -17.39 28.18
C VAL A 188 -1.04 -16.63 28.07
N GLU A 189 -0.97 -15.33 27.79
CA GLU A 189 -2.18 -14.49 27.67
C GLU A 189 -2.76 -14.47 26.25
N HIS A 190 -2.09 -15.12 25.28
CA HIS A 190 -2.52 -15.22 23.88
C HIS A 190 -2.82 -13.87 23.21
N LEU A 191 -2.17 -12.78 23.66
CA LEU A 191 -2.38 -11.46 23.10
C LEU A 191 -1.72 -11.33 21.73
N SER A 192 -2.38 -10.61 20.83
CA SER A 192 -1.81 -10.30 19.51
C SER A 192 -0.65 -9.28 19.63
N PRO A 193 0.33 -9.29 18.71
CA PRO A 193 1.43 -8.31 18.76
C PRO A 193 1.01 -6.83 18.84
N PRO A 194 -0.11 -6.39 18.21
CA PRO A 194 -0.65 -5.03 18.43
C PRO A 194 -1.19 -4.77 19.83
N GLU A 195 -1.80 -5.75 20.49
CA GLU A 195 -2.28 -5.62 21.88
C GLU A 195 -1.12 -5.55 22.86
N ILE A 196 -0.14 -6.43 22.70
CA ILE A 196 1.11 -6.41 23.47
C ILE A 196 1.78 -5.04 23.33
N ALA A 197 1.90 -4.53 22.10
CA ALA A 197 2.50 -3.22 21.80
C ALA A 197 1.81 -2.07 22.56
N ARG A 198 0.47 -2.04 22.60
CA ARG A 198 -0.28 -1.04 23.37
C ARG A 198 -0.03 -1.18 24.87
N ARG A 199 0.03 -2.42 25.37
CA ARG A 199 0.21 -2.71 26.79
C ARG A 199 1.60 -2.33 27.31
N VAL A 200 2.65 -2.61 26.53
CA VAL A 200 4.04 -2.39 26.95
C VAL A 200 4.64 -1.06 26.47
N GLY A 201 3.86 -0.23 25.77
CA GLY A 201 4.34 1.06 25.25
C GLY A 201 5.37 0.92 24.11
N ALA A 202 5.34 -0.17 23.35
CA ALA A 202 6.28 -0.44 22.25
C ALA A 202 5.60 -0.37 20.88
N SER A 203 6.38 -0.31 19.80
CA SER A 203 5.83 -0.48 18.45
C SER A 203 5.51 -1.95 18.17
N PRO A 204 4.47 -2.28 17.37
CA PRO A 204 4.19 -3.66 16.97
C PRO A 204 5.34 -4.35 16.23
N LYS A 205 6.21 -3.56 15.57
CA LYS A 205 7.43 -4.07 14.94
C LYS A 205 8.46 -4.51 15.98
N ALA A 206 8.68 -3.71 17.03
CA ALA A 206 9.61 -4.04 18.11
C ALA A 206 9.17 -5.32 18.87
N VAL A 207 7.87 -5.46 19.16
CA VAL A 207 7.31 -6.69 19.76
C VAL A 207 7.63 -7.91 18.90
N ARG A 208 7.38 -7.82 17.59
CA ARG A 208 7.68 -8.88 16.62
C ARG A 208 9.16 -9.25 16.58
N GLU A 209 10.05 -8.27 16.54
CA GLU A 209 11.50 -8.50 16.56
C GLU A 209 11.97 -9.13 17.88
N ASN A 210 11.36 -8.77 19.01
CA ASN A 210 11.67 -9.39 20.31
C ASN A 210 11.19 -10.84 20.38
N LEU A 211 9.99 -11.14 19.87
CA LEU A 211 9.51 -12.53 19.75
C LEU A 211 10.41 -13.36 18.81
N ASP A 212 10.81 -12.79 17.67
CA ASP A 212 11.72 -13.44 16.71
C ASP A 212 13.09 -13.71 17.36
N ARG A 213 13.62 -12.75 18.15
CA ARG A 213 14.88 -12.92 18.89
C ARG A 213 14.79 -13.96 20.01
N ALA A 214 13.62 -14.08 20.64
CA ALA A 214 13.34 -15.09 21.65
C ALA A 214 13.07 -16.49 21.07
N GLY A 215 13.12 -16.66 19.74
CA GLY A 215 12.83 -17.95 19.09
C GLY A 215 11.37 -18.38 19.17
N VAL A 216 10.46 -17.48 19.59
CA VAL A 216 9.04 -17.78 19.67
C VAL A 216 8.47 -17.80 18.26
N GLN A 217 8.08 -19.00 17.79
CA GLN A 217 7.35 -19.10 16.54
C GLN A 217 6.04 -18.35 16.66
N ARG A 218 5.94 -17.24 15.93
CA ARG A 218 4.69 -16.50 15.83
C ARG A 218 3.70 -17.40 15.10
N THR A 219 2.63 -17.79 15.78
CA THR A 219 1.40 -18.22 15.12
C THR A 219 1.10 -17.16 14.09
N ASP A 220 1.16 -17.52 12.80
CA ASP A 220 1.10 -16.54 11.73
C ASP A 220 -0.28 -15.89 11.75
N ALA A 221 -0.38 -14.81 12.50
CA ALA A 221 -1.59 -14.05 12.60
C ALA A 221 -1.90 -13.39 11.25
N ARG A 222 -1.05 -13.49 10.21
CA ARG A 222 -1.39 -13.13 8.83
C ARG A 222 -2.18 -14.20 8.10
N ALA A 223 -1.99 -15.48 8.43
CA ALA A 223 -2.91 -16.54 8.01
C ALA A 223 -4.34 -16.24 8.48
N THR A 224 -4.47 -15.56 9.63
CA THR A 224 -5.76 -15.03 10.07
C THR A 224 -6.01 -13.58 9.59
N HIS A 225 -5.10 -12.61 9.64
CA HIS A 225 -5.41 -11.18 9.49
C HIS A 225 -5.09 -10.49 8.17
N SER A 226 -4.19 -10.98 7.31
CA SER A 226 -3.92 -10.28 6.05
C SER A 226 -4.73 -10.92 4.92
N GLY A 227 -6.01 -10.55 4.84
CA GLY A 227 -6.90 -10.92 3.73
C GLY A 227 -7.66 -12.25 3.88
N GLY A 228 -7.40 -13.03 4.94
CA GLY A 228 -8.00 -14.36 5.18
C GLY A 228 -8.99 -14.46 6.35
N ARG A 229 -9.26 -13.37 7.09
CA ARG A 229 -10.03 -13.40 8.36
C ARG A 229 -11.55 -13.57 8.29
N ASN A 230 -12.04 -14.15 7.20
CA ASN A 230 -13.40 -14.71 7.16
C ASN A 230 -13.34 -16.25 7.16
N GLY A 231 -12.27 -16.84 7.70
CA GLY A 231 -12.23 -18.26 8.01
C GLY A 231 -13.15 -18.53 9.20
N HIS A 232 -14.44 -18.70 8.94
CA HIS A 232 -15.36 -19.21 9.95
C HIS A 232 -15.00 -20.67 10.29
N PRO A 233 -15.23 -21.10 11.54
CA PRO A 233 -15.00 -22.50 11.92
C PRO A 233 -15.77 -23.42 10.99
N GLU A 234 -15.18 -24.57 10.66
CA GLU A 234 -15.73 -25.48 9.64
C GLU A 234 -17.15 -25.95 10.00
N GLU A 235 -17.41 -26.17 11.28
CA GLU A 235 -18.74 -26.52 11.80
C GLU A 235 -19.79 -25.45 11.48
N LEU A 236 -19.45 -24.17 11.68
CA LEU A 236 -20.33 -23.03 11.34
C LEU A 236 -20.58 -22.94 9.83
N LEU A 237 -19.57 -23.28 9.01
CA LEU A 237 -19.73 -23.34 7.56
C LEU A 237 -20.62 -24.51 7.12
N ARG A 238 -20.48 -25.69 7.75
CA ARG A 238 -21.37 -26.83 7.49
C ARG A 238 -22.81 -26.49 7.89
N GLU A 239 -22.99 -25.81 9.02
CA GLU A 239 -24.31 -25.33 9.45
C GLU A 239 -24.92 -24.34 8.47
N ALA A 240 -24.13 -23.39 7.95
CA ALA A 240 -24.58 -22.49 6.89
C ALA A 240 -25.05 -23.24 5.64
N GLY A 241 -24.36 -24.33 5.26
CA GLY A 241 -24.77 -25.21 4.16
C GLY A 241 -26.11 -25.92 4.46
N ARG A 242 -26.28 -26.47 5.66
CA ARG A 242 -27.52 -27.13 6.09
C ARG A 242 -28.72 -26.17 6.06
N LEU A 243 -28.60 -24.98 6.65
CA LEU A 243 -29.67 -23.97 6.63
C LEU A 243 -30.02 -23.50 5.21
N TYR A 244 -29.05 -23.48 4.29
CA TYR A 244 -29.33 -23.16 2.89
C TYR A 244 -30.13 -24.27 2.19
N ALA A 245 -29.90 -25.53 2.54
CA ALA A 245 -30.61 -26.67 1.97
C ALA A 245 -32.11 -26.66 2.33
N THR A 246 -32.48 -26.09 3.48
CA THR A 246 -33.88 -26.05 3.95
C THR A 246 -34.74 -24.97 3.29
N GLY A 247 -34.23 -24.27 2.26
CA GLY A 247 -35.01 -23.26 1.54
C GLY A 247 -34.64 -21.81 1.83
N LEU A 248 -33.83 -21.51 2.84
CA LEU A 248 -33.43 -20.13 3.15
C LEU A 248 -32.52 -19.52 2.07
N THR A 249 -32.61 -18.21 1.88
CA THR A 249 -31.72 -17.44 1.02
C THR A 249 -30.36 -17.22 1.68
N ARG A 250 -29.33 -16.91 0.89
CA ARG A 250 -27.97 -16.69 1.41
C ARG A 250 -27.89 -15.55 2.42
N SER A 251 -28.70 -14.50 2.23
CA SER A 251 -28.77 -13.35 3.13
C SER A 251 -29.42 -13.70 4.46
N GLU A 252 -30.49 -14.50 4.45
CA GLU A 252 -31.16 -14.97 5.66
C GLU A 252 -30.24 -15.88 6.48
N VAL A 253 -29.52 -16.81 5.83
CA VAL A 253 -28.53 -17.65 6.51
C VAL A 253 -27.39 -16.82 7.10
N ALA A 254 -26.89 -15.83 6.36
CA ALA A 254 -25.84 -14.93 6.82
C ALA A 254 -26.28 -14.13 8.06
N ALA A 255 -27.48 -13.56 8.02
CA ALA A 255 -28.06 -12.83 9.15
C ALA A 255 -28.26 -13.72 10.37
N ARG A 256 -28.80 -14.93 10.17
CA ARG A 256 -29.08 -15.89 11.25
C ARG A 256 -27.82 -16.37 11.97
N LEU A 257 -26.72 -16.54 11.25
CA LEU A 257 -25.45 -17.03 11.81
C LEU A 257 -24.47 -15.91 12.19
N GLY A 258 -24.80 -14.64 11.92
CA GLY A 258 -23.88 -13.52 12.16
C GLY A 258 -22.61 -13.57 11.30
N ILE A 259 -22.69 -14.15 10.09
CA ILE A 259 -21.55 -14.33 9.18
C ILE A 259 -21.77 -13.58 7.86
N GLY A 260 -20.70 -13.35 7.09
CA GLY A 260 -20.84 -12.73 5.77
C GLY A 260 -21.43 -13.68 4.72
N VAL A 261 -22.13 -13.16 3.71
CA VAL A 261 -22.69 -13.96 2.59
C VAL A 261 -21.62 -14.82 1.89
N LYS A 262 -20.38 -14.33 1.77
CA LYS A 262 -19.26 -15.11 1.20
C LYS A 262 -18.90 -16.34 2.03
N ALA A 263 -19.13 -16.32 3.33
CA ALA A 263 -18.96 -17.46 4.21
C ALA A 263 -20.05 -18.50 3.97
N VAL A 264 -21.30 -18.06 3.78
CA VAL A 264 -22.40 -18.93 3.37
C VAL A 264 -22.08 -19.61 2.04
N ASP A 265 -21.56 -18.88 1.03
CA ASP A 265 -21.12 -19.49 -0.24
C ASP A 265 -20.01 -20.55 -0.04
N LYS A 266 -19.17 -20.40 0.98
CA LYS A 266 -18.17 -21.40 1.34
C LYS A 266 -18.84 -22.61 2.00
N GLY A 267 -19.81 -22.40 2.88
CA GLY A 267 -20.62 -23.45 3.49
C GLY A 267 -21.42 -24.28 2.48
N ILE A 268 -22.06 -23.62 1.50
CA ILE A 268 -22.78 -24.27 0.39
C ILE A 268 -21.85 -25.19 -0.40
N ARG A 269 -20.63 -24.70 -0.74
CA ARG A 269 -19.62 -25.50 -1.44
C ARG A 269 -19.11 -26.68 -0.61
N LEU A 270 -18.89 -26.46 0.69
CA LEU A 270 -18.43 -27.48 1.63
C LEU A 270 -19.48 -28.60 1.81
N ALA A 271 -20.76 -28.25 1.78
CA ALA A 271 -21.87 -29.19 1.83
C ALA A 271 -22.18 -29.84 0.47
N HIS A 272 -21.42 -29.54 -0.58
CA HIS A 272 -21.64 -30.02 -1.94
C HIS A 272 -23.05 -29.73 -2.51
N ILE A 273 -23.70 -28.67 -2.02
CA ILE A 273 -25.04 -28.26 -2.48
C ILE A 273 -24.86 -27.40 -3.73
N GLN A 274 -25.62 -27.70 -4.79
CA GLN A 274 -25.66 -26.82 -5.95
C GLN A 274 -26.28 -25.48 -5.56
N PRO A 275 -25.58 -24.35 -5.76
CA PRO A 275 -26.17 -23.04 -5.49
C PRO A 275 -27.43 -22.93 -6.34
N ARG A 276 -28.57 -22.60 -5.72
CA ARG A 276 -29.77 -22.24 -6.48
C ARG A 276 -29.36 -21.17 -7.49
N PRO A 277 -29.84 -21.27 -8.74
CA PRO A 277 -29.65 -20.20 -9.70
C PRO A 277 -30.03 -18.94 -8.95
N GLY A 278 -29.08 -18.00 -8.83
CA GLY A 278 -29.39 -16.77 -8.15
C GLY A 278 -30.68 -16.30 -8.78
N ALA A 279 -31.73 -16.06 -7.97
CA ALA A 279 -32.89 -15.33 -8.46
C ALA A 279 -32.29 -14.23 -9.32
N HIS A 280 -32.67 -14.17 -10.58
CA HIS A 280 -32.05 -13.27 -11.53
C HIS A 280 -32.44 -11.87 -11.08
N ILE A 281 -31.79 -11.41 -10.01
CA ILE A 281 -31.71 -10.05 -9.56
C ILE A 281 -30.72 -9.54 -10.59
N PRO A 282 -31.18 -8.90 -11.67
CA PRO A 282 -30.25 -8.23 -12.58
C PRO A 282 -29.30 -7.48 -11.66
N SER A 283 -28.01 -7.79 -11.72
CA SER A 283 -27.03 -7.23 -10.78
C SER A 283 -26.84 -5.72 -10.98
N GLY A 284 -27.63 -5.10 -11.87
CA GLY A 284 -27.89 -3.68 -11.85
C GLY A 284 -29.03 -3.41 -10.88
N ARG A 285 -28.80 -2.51 -9.91
CA ARG A 285 -29.91 -1.83 -9.24
C ARG A 285 -30.99 -1.52 -10.29
N PRO A 286 -32.27 -1.88 -10.07
CA PRO A 286 -33.34 -1.46 -10.97
C PRO A 286 -33.24 0.06 -11.14
N GLY A 287 -33.26 0.53 -12.40
CA GLY A 287 -33.01 1.93 -12.76
C GLY A 287 -31.55 2.32 -13.05
N ARG A 288 -30.60 1.37 -13.05
CA ARG A 288 -29.25 1.60 -13.60
C ARG A 288 -29.08 0.70 -14.83
N ASP A 289 -29.63 1.14 -15.96
CA ASP A 289 -29.45 0.46 -17.23
C ASP A 289 -27.96 0.21 -17.46
N GLY A 290 -27.56 -1.05 -17.36
CA GLY A 290 -26.18 -1.42 -17.57
C GLY A 290 -25.79 -1.03 -18.99
N ALA A 291 -24.56 -0.53 -19.16
CA ALA A 291 -23.97 -0.26 -20.47
C ALA A 291 -24.19 -1.39 -21.50
N ARG A 292 -24.30 -2.64 -21.02
CA ARG A 292 -24.65 -3.80 -21.85
C ARG A 292 -26.10 -3.78 -22.31
N GLY A 293 -27.08 -3.64 -21.41
CA GLY A 293 -28.50 -3.61 -21.77
C GLY A 293 -28.84 -2.45 -22.72
N LEU A 294 -28.20 -1.29 -22.57
CA LEU A 294 -28.37 -0.19 -23.51
C LEU A 294 -27.77 -0.46 -24.88
N LYS A 295 -26.62 -1.14 -24.94
CA LYS A 295 -26.05 -1.58 -26.22
C LYS A 295 -26.93 -2.59 -26.92
N ASP A 296 -27.45 -3.56 -26.17
CA ASP A 296 -28.31 -4.60 -26.70
C ASP A 296 -29.62 -3.97 -27.24
N LEU A 297 -30.26 -3.07 -26.49
CA LEU A 297 -31.44 -2.32 -26.92
C LEU A 297 -31.18 -1.46 -28.17
N MET A 298 -30.06 -0.74 -28.20
CA MET A 298 -29.67 0.06 -29.37
C MET A 298 -29.41 -0.82 -30.60
N ALA A 299 -28.75 -1.97 -30.41
CA ALA A 299 -28.48 -2.91 -31.49
C ALA A 299 -29.77 -3.57 -32.02
N GLU A 300 -30.71 -3.93 -31.15
CA GLU A 300 -32.02 -4.50 -31.48
C GLU A 300 -32.83 -3.60 -32.41
N HIS A 301 -32.75 -2.27 -32.22
CA HIS A 301 -33.45 -1.29 -33.03
C HIS A 301 -32.58 -0.63 -34.12
N HIS A 302 -31.38 -1.16 -34.38
CA HIS A 302 -30.43 -0.60 -35.35
C HIS A 302 -30.07 0.88 -35.12
N VAL A 303 -30.09 1.33 -33.86
CA VAL A 303 -29.81 2.71 -33.47
C VAL A 303 -28.36 2.85 -33.01
N THR A 304 -27.67 3.88 -33.48
CA THR A 304 -26.32 4.22 -33.07
C THR A 304 -26.30 5.28 -31.96
N ALA A 305 -25.21 5.31 -31.20
CA ALA A 305 -25.04 6.33 -30.15
C ALA A 305 -24.95 7.75 -30.73
N ALA A 306 -24.53 7.89 -31.99
CA ALA A 306 -24.44 9.15 -32.69
C ALA A 306 -25.83 9.72 -33.02
N GLU A 307 -26.76 8.87 -33.47
CA GLU A 307 -28.14 9.27 -33.78
C GLU A 307 -28.88 9.74 -32.54
N VAL A 308 -28.77 8.99 -31.42
CA VAL A 308 -29.37 9.40 -30.15
C VAL A 308 -28.80 10.73 -29.66
N ARG A 309 -27.50 10.99 -29.88
CA ARG A 309 -26.87 12.28 -29.55
C ARG A 309 -27.36 13.41 -30.46
N ALA A 310 -27.44 13.18 -31.77
CA ALA A 310 -27.93 14.16 -32.72
C ALA A 310 -29.38 14.56 -32.40
N TYR A 311 -30.23 13.57 -32.09
CA TYR A 311 -31.58 13.80 -31.59
C TYR A 311 -31.59 14.61 -30.29
N ALA A 312 -30.80 14.23 -29.30
CA ALA A 312 -30.75 14.95 -28.02
C ALA A 312 -30.32 16.40 -28.20
N LEU A 313 -29.32 16.68 -29.05
CA LEU A 313 -28.89 18.05 -29.38
C LEU A 313 -29.99 18.84 -30.10
N GLY A 314 -30.67 18.24 -31.07
CA GLY A 314 -31.79 18.87 -31.78
C GLY A 314 -32.99 19.17 -30.87
N ALA A 315 -33.21 18.35 -29.85
CA ALA A 315 -34.27 18.51 -28.86
C ALA A 315 -33.85 19.37 -27.63
N GLY A 316 -32.62 19.89 -27.58
CA GLY A 316 -32.12 20.67 -26.44
C GLY A 316 -31.92 19.86 -25.15
N LEU A 317 -31.74 18.54 -25.24
CA LEU A 317 -31.54 17.63 -24.11
C LEU A 317 -30.04 17.44 -23.79
N ASP A 318 -29.69 17.47 -22.51
CA ASP A 318 -28.30 17.24 -22.06
C ASP A 318 -27.87 15.78 -22.29
N CYS A 319 -26.86 15.60 -23.15
CA CYS A 319 -26.29 14.32 -23.54
C CYS A 319 -24.76 14.38 -23.52
N PRO A 320 -24.08 13.39 -22.89
CA PRO A 320 -22.62 13.36 -22.86
C PRO A 320 -22.03 13.17 -24.27
N LEU A 321 -20.99 13.95 -24.59
CA LEU A 321 -20.30 13.90 -25.89
C LEU A 321 -19.63 12.55 -26.19
N VAL A 322 -19.29 11.78 -25.15
CA VAL A 322 -18.59 10.49 -25.26
C VAL A 322 -19.30 9.41 -24.45
N GLY A 323 -19.21 8.16 -24.92
CA GLY A 323 -19.79 6.99 -24.27
C GLY A 323 -21.18 6.61 -24.79
N ILE A 324 -21.86 5.76 -24.02
CA ILE A 324 -23.23 5.29 -24.31
C ILE A 324 -24.20 6.33 -23.77
N PRO A 325 -25.17 6.80 -24.57
CA PRO A 325 -26.20 7.72 -24.10
C PRO A 325 -26.97 7.13 -22.90
N PRO A 326 -27.37 7.94 -21.91
CA PRO A 326 -28.19 7.46 -20.80
C PRO A 326 -29.52 6.89 -21.32
N ALA A 327 -30.04 5.89 -20.61
CA ALA A 327 -31.23 5.15 -21.02
C ALA A 327 -32.44 6.01 -21.36
N ARG A 328 -32.68 7.06 -20.57
CA ARG A 328 -33.75 8.02 -20.82
C ARG A 328 -33.70 8.58 -22.25
N LEU A 329 -32.50 8.89 -22.77
CA LEU A 329 -32.35 9.45 -24.12
C LEU A 329 -32.53 8.39 -25.20
N VAL A 330 -32.04 7.17 -24.97
CA VAL A 330 -32.27 6.05 -25.89
C VAL A 330 -33.77 5.75 -26.00
N ARG A 331 -34.48 5.68 -24.87
CA ARG A 331 -35.94 5.45 -24.86
C ARG A 331 -36.71 6.63 -25.46
N SER A 332 -36.35 7.88 -25.18
CA SER A 332 -36.97 9.05 -25.82
C SER A 332 -36.77 9.08 -27.33
N TYR A 333 -35.57 8.71 -27.81
CA TYR A 333 -35.30 8.59 -29.24
C TYR A 333 -36.18 7.51 -29.88
N LEU A 334 -36.24 6.31 -29.28
CA LEU A 334 -37.06 5.21 -29.78
C LEU A 334 -38.55 5.58 -29.82
N ALA A 335 -39.04 6.24 -28.77
CA ALA A 335 -40.42 6.75 -28.73
C ALA A 335 -40.70 7.78 -29.84
N ALA A 336 -39.78 8.71 -30.09
CA ALA A 336 -39.90 9.68 -31.19
C ALA A 336 -39.85 9.03 -32.58
N ALA A 337 -39.16 7.88 -32.71
CA ALA A 337 -39.13 7.06 -33.91
C ALA A 337 -40.37 6.14 -34.07
N GLY A 338 -41.35 6.23 -33.17
CA GLY A 338 -42.56 5.39 -33.20
C GLY A 338 -42.35 3.95 -32.74
N VAL A 339 -41.22 3.65 -32.10
CA VAL A 339 -40.93 2.33 -31.55
C VAL A 339 -41.52 2.24 -30.14
N GLU A 340 -42.50 1.36 -29.96
CA GLU A 340 -43.05 1.06 -28.63
C GLU A 340 -42.00 0.31 -27.80
N THR A 341 -41.27 1.04 -26.95
CA THR A 341 -40.42 0.38 -25.95
C THR A 341 -41.29 -0.16 -24.82
N PRO A 342 -41.08 -1.40 -24.33
CA PRO A 342 -41.86 -1.94 -23.23
C PRO A 342 -41.74 -1.00 -22.03
N THR A 343 -42.86 -0.36 -21.70
CA THR A 343 -42.96 0.57 -20.58
C THR A 343 -42.50 -0.18 -19.34
N GLU A 344 -41.46 0.33 -18.69
CA GLU A 344 -40.86 -0.25 -17.49
C GLU A 344 -41.97 -0.45 -16.46
N ALA A 345 -42.51 -1.66 -16.39
CA ALA A 345 -43.61 -1.98 -15.49
C ALA A 345 -43.12 -1.60 -14.09
N LYS A 346 -43.79 -0.61 -13.47
CA LYS A 346 -43.49 -0.16 -12.11
C LYS A 346 -43.49 -1.40 -11.21
N ARG A 347 -42.30 -1.88 -10.85
CA ARG A 347 -42.09 -3.03 -9.97
C ARG A 347 -41.69 -2.55 -8.59
#